data_AF-A0A2R2MP04-F1
#
_entry.id   AF-A0A2R2MP04-F1
#
_cell.length_a   1.000
_cell.length_b   1.000
_cell.length_c   1.000
_cell.angle_alpha   90.00
_cell.angle_beta   90.00
_cell.angle_gamma   90.00
#
_symmetry.space_group_name_H-M   'P 1'
#
loop_
_entity.id
_entity.type
_entity.pdbx_description
1 polymer ?
#
loop_
_entity_poly.entity_id
_entity_poly.type
_entity_poly.pdbx_seq_one_letter_code
_entity_poly.pdbx_strand_id
1 'polypeptide(L)'
;MPAVTLSHNGKWLACQAMDNKVVIFNVLNRFKYMRKKVFKGHMVAGYACSVDFSPDMSYLISGDADGKLFVWDWKTTKLYSKFKAHDDVCIACLWHPHETSKVATAGWDGVIKYWD
;
A
#
# COMPACT_ATOMS: atom_id res chain seq x y z
N MET A 1 0.40 0.44 -15.35
CA MET A 1 0.94 1.74 -14.91
C MET A 1 1.34 1.61 -13.45
N PRO A 2 2.47 2.15 -12.99
CA PRO A 2 2.81 2.17 -11.58
C PRO A 2 1.70 2.86 -10.77
N ALA A 3 1.34 2.32 -9.61
CA ALA A 3 0.28 2.86 -8.77
C ALA A 3 0.81 4.02 -7.91
N VAL A 4 -0.01 5.07 -7.76
CA VAL A 4 0.31 6.24 -6.94
C VAL A 4 -0.93 6.61 -6.13
N THR A 5 -0.75 6.91 -4.86
CA THR A 5 -1.81 7.41 -3.98
C THR A 5 -1.35 8.63 -3.19
N LEU A 6 -2.28 9.54 -2.92
CA LEU A 6 -2.07 10.68 -2.03
C LEU A 6 -2.48 10.26 -0.62
N SER A 7 -1.72 10.66 0.39
CA SER A 7 -2.16 10.49 1.76
C SER A 7 -3.40 11.34 2.06
N HIS A 8 -4.29 10.86 2.93
CA HIS A 8 -5.48 11.60 3.40
C HIS A 8 -5.19 13.02 3.91
N ASN A 9 -3.99 13.28 4.45
CA ASN A 9 -3.56 14.62 4.89
C ASN A 9 -2.92 15.48 3.78
N GLY A 10 -2.84 14.99 2.53
CA GLY A 10 -2.27 15.68 1.37
C GLY A 10 -0.75 15.93 1.42
N LYS A 11 -0.07 15.52 2.48
CA LYS A 11 1.36 15.81 2.70
C LYS A 11 2.29 14.85 1.97
N TRP A 12 1.84 13.61 1.77
CA TRP A 12 2.66 12.52 1.26
C TRP A 12 2.03 11.93 0.00
N LEU A 13 2.90 11.48 -0.88
CA LEU A 13 2.53 10.76 -2.09
C LEU A 13 3.29 9.44 -2.07
N ALA A 14 2.55 8.33 -2.04
CA ALA A 14 3.11 7.00 -2.10
C ALA A 14 3.08 6.52 -3.54
N CYS A 15 4.25 6.19 -4.07
CA CYS A 15 4.36 5.51 -5.36
C CYS A 15 4.81 4.09 -5.10
N GLN A 16 4.14 3.15 -5.75
CA GLN A 16 4.68 1.81 -5.88
C GLN A 16 5.69 1.80 -7.03
N ALA A 17 6.94 1.51 -6.69
CA ALA A 17 8.01 1.35 -7.64
C ALA A 17 8.11 -0.11 -8.06
N MET A 18 8.44 -0.34 -9.34
CA MET A 18 8.61 -1.68 -9.90
C MET A 18 9.85 -2.43 -9.35
N ASP A 19 10.64 -1.80 -8.48
CA ASP A 19 11.78 -2.40 -7.80
C ASP A 19 11.41 -3.06 -6.46
N ASN A 20 10.13 -3.45 -6.29
CA ASN A 20 9.58 -4.10 -5.10
C ASN A 20 9.59 -3.20 -3.84
N LYS A 21 9.38 -1.89 -4.05
CA LYS A 21 9.37 -0.90 -2.98
C LYS A 21 8.20 0.05 -3.13
N VAL A 22 7.64 0.47 -1.99
CA VAL A 22 6.84 1.70 -1.94
C VAL A 22 7.76 2.83 -1.52
N VAL A 23 7.80 3.86 -2.34
CA VAL A 23 8.59 5.08 -2.15
C VAL A 23 7.68 6.26 -1.84
N ILE A 24 8.12 7.13 -0.93
CA ILE A 24 7.34 8.28 -0.49
C ILE A 24 7.97 9.58 -0.98
N PHE A 25 7.11 10.47 -1.48
CA PHE A 25 7.43 11.85 -1.78
C PHE A 25 6.67 12.79 -0.85
N ASN A 26 7.33 13.86 -0.41
CA ASN A 26 6.69 14.98 0.28
C ASN A 26 6.18 15.97 -0.75
N VAL A 27 4.87 16.16 -0.83
CA VAL A 27 4.22 17.00 -1.85
C VAL A 27 4.37 18.48 -1.52
N LEU A 28 4.20 18.85 -0.25
CA LEU A 28 4.07 20.26 0.16
C LEU A 28 5.37 21.07 0.09
N ASN A 29 6.55 20.41 0.06
CA ASN A 29 7.84 21.08 0.05
C ASN A 29 8.71 20.62 -1.15
N ARG A 30 8.40 21.14 -2.34
CA ARG A 30 9.17 20.95 -3.59
C ARG A 30 9.27 19.49 -4.07
N PHE A 31 8.23 18.67 -3.84
CA PHE A 31 8.19 17.28 -4.28
C PHE A 31 9.46 16.49 -3.90
N LYS A 32 9.75 16.41 -2.59
CA LYS A 32 11.01 15.84 -2.10
C LYS A 32 10.91 14.34 -1.83
N TYR A 33 11.82 13.57 -2.43
CA TYR A 33 11.96 12.14 -2.15
C TYR A 33 12.39 11.86 -0.69
N MET A 34 11.62 11.03 0.02
CA MET A 34 11.84 10.70 1.42
C MET A 34 12.65 9.41 1.58
N ARG A 35 13.99 9.52 1.54
CA ARG A 35 14.92 8.37 1.65
C ARG A 35 14.73 7.50 2.90
N LYS A 36 14.18 8.04 3.98
CA LYS A 36 13.90 7.32 5.23
C LYS A 36 12.56 6.57 5.22
N LYS A 37 11.67 6.84 4.26
CA LYS A 37 10.34 6.23 4.15
C LYS A 37 10.30 5.35 2.91
N VAL A 38 10.84 4.15 3.04
CA VAL A 38 10.88 3.14 1.97
C VAL A 38 10.34 1.84 2.55
N PHE A 39 9.28 1.31 1.97
CA PHE A 39 8.64 0.07 2.42
C PHE A 39 9.02 -1.05 1.47
N LYS A 40 9.53 -2.15 2.02
CA LYS A 40 10.05 -3.30 1.28
C LYS A 40 9.40 -4.59 1.80
N GLY A 41 9.52 -5.66 1.01
CA GLY A 41 9.14 -7.01 1.40
C GLY A 41 8.01 -7.62 0.58
N HIS A 42 7.24 -6.80 -0.15
CA HIS A 42 6.31 -7.24 -1.19
C HIS A 42 7.05 -7.46 -2.52
N MET A 43 6.50 -8.25 -3.42
CA MET A 43 6.99 -8.59 -4.75
C MET A 43 6.00 -8.13 -5.83
N VAL A 44 6.18 -6.91 -6.33
CA VAL A 44 5.26 -6.31 -7.31
C VAL A 44 5.90 -6.14 -8.69
N ALA A 45 7.00 -6.85 -8.94
CA ALA A 45 7.66 -6.86 -10.23
C ALA A 45 6.69 -7.28 -11.35
N GLY A 46 6.44 -6.38 -12.29
CA GLY A 46 5.55 -6.62 -13.43
C GLY A 46 4.05 -6.35 -13.16
N TYR A 47 3.67 -5.99 -11.92
CA TYR A 47 2.28 -5.72 -11.57
C TYR A 47 2.08 -4.28 -11.07
N ALA A 48 0.85 -3.81 -11.16
CA ALA A 48 0.43 -2.48 -10.74
C ALA A 48 -0.44 -2.58 -9.49
N CYS A 49 0.12 -3.05 -8.37
CA CYS A 49 -0.65 -3.23 -7.15
C CYS A 49 -0.93 -1.86 -6.51
N SER A 50 -2.16 -1.59 -6.11
CA SER A 50 -2.44 -0.32 -5.44
C SER A 50 -1.75 -0.27 -4.06
N VAL A 51 -1.62 0.97 -3.59
CA VAL A 51 -1.11 1.29 -2.26
C VAL A 51 -2.13 2.22 -1.65
N ASP A 52 -2.38 2.09 -0.35
CA ASP A 52 -3.25 3.02 0.37
C ASP A 52 -2.76 3.29 1.80
N PHE A 53 -3.21 4.41 2.35
CA PHE A 53 -2.91 4.84 3.71
C PHE A 53 -4.10 4.55 4.62
N SER A 54 -3.82 4.22 5.88
CA SER A 54 -4.86 4.27 6.89
C SER A 54 -5.36 5.71 7.09
N PRO A 55 -6.64 5.91 7.44
CA PRO A 55 -7.19 7.26 7.62
C PRO A 55 -6.50 8.03 8.77
N ASP A 56 -5.98 7.32 9.77
CA ASP A 56 -5.20 7.87 10.88
C ASP A 56 -3.70 8.06 10.57
N MET A 57 -3.23 7.69 9.37
CA MET A 57 -1.82 7.72 8.96
C MET A 57 -0.86 6.86 9.81
N SER A 58 -1.39 5.86 10.52
CA SER A 58 -0.59 4.90 11.28
C SER A 58 0.01 3.80 10.41
N TYR A 59 -0.64 3.46 9.30
CA TYR A 59 -0.28 2.30 8.48
C TYR A 59 -0.33 2.60 6.98
N LEU A 60 0.37 1.76 6.23
CA LEU A 60 0.35 1.72 4.77
C LEU A 60 0.12 0.29 4.32
N ILE A 61 -0.75 0.10 3.34
CA ILE A 61 -1.04 -1.20 2.75
C ILE A 61 -0.60 -1.28 1.30
N SER A 62 -0.23 -2.48 0.86
CA SER A 62 -0.14 -2.79 -0.57
C SER A 62 -0.43 -4.26 -0.84
N GLY A 63 -0.94 -4.53 -2.03
CA GLY A 63 -1.02 -5.88 -2.59
C GLY A 63 0.33 -6.38 -3.10
N ASP A 64 0.33 -7.66 -3.48
CA ASP A 64 1.50 -8.42 -3.95
C ASP A 64 1.14 -9.34 -5.14
N ALA A 65 2.14 -9.75 -5.92
CA ALA A 65 1.97 -10.72 -7.01
C ALA A 65 1.50 -12.09 -6.51
N ASP A 66 1.89 -12.47 -5.30
CA ASP A 66 1.49 -13.73 -4.64
C ASP A 66 0.09 -13.68 -4.00
N GLY A 67 -0.70 -12.61 -4.24
CA GLY A 67 -2.02 -12.44 -3.63
C GLY A 67 -1.99 -12.09 -2.15
N LYS A 68 -0.82 -11.74 -1.61
CA LYS A 68 -0.67 -11.32 -0.21
C LYS A 68 -0.97 -9.83 -0.07
N LEU A 69 -1.58 -9.46 1.05
CA LEU A 69 -1.66 -8.08 1.49
C LEU A 69 -0.55 -7.84 2.51
N PHE A 70 0.18 -6.75 2.34
CA PHE A 70 1.22 -6.30 3.25
C PHE A 70 0.75 -5.04 3.97
N VAL A 71 0.96 -5.01 5.28
CA VAL A 71 0.65 -3.87 6.15
C VAL A 71 1.94 -3.43 6.82
N TRP A 72 2.36 -2.19 6.58
CA TRP A 72 3.52 -1.59 7.22
C TRP A 72 3.08 -0.54 8.24
N ASP A 73 3.82 -0.47 9.35
CA ASP A 73 3.72 0.68 10.25
C ASP A 73 4.37 1.89 9.58
N TRP A 74 3.58 2.95 9.42
CA TRP A 74 4.02 4.19 8.81
C TRP A 74 5.19 4.80 9.58
N LYS A 75 5.18 4.81 10.92
CA LYS A 75 6.21 5.47 11.74
C LYS A 75 7.55 4.77 11.61
N THR A 76 7.58 3.46 11.85
CA THR A 76 8.81 2.67 11.89
C THR A 76 9.26 2.13 10.53
N THR A 77 8.41 2.17 9.51
CA THR A 77 8.63 1.56 8.17
C THR A 77 8.85 0.05 8.21
N LYS A 78 8.50 -0.59 9.31
CA LYS A 78 8.60 -2.04 9.46
C LYS A 78 7.32 -2.71 9.00
N LEU A 79 7.47 -3.93 8.51
CA LEU A 79 6.33 -4.79 8.23
C LEU A 79 5.63 -5.11 9.56
N TYR A 80 4.36 -4.72 9.66
CA TYR A 80 3.53 -4.98 10.83
C TYR A 80 2.83 -6.33 10.69
N SER A 81 2.18 -6.55 9.55
CA SER A 81 1.48 -7.78 9.24
C SER A 81 1.57 -8.09 7.74
N LYS A 82 1.46 -9.37 7.40
CA LYS A 82 1.20 -9.83 6.04
C LYS A 82 0.31 -11.05 6.10
N PHE A 83 -0.65 -11.15 5.19
CA PHE A 83 -1.53 -12.30 5.12
C PHE A 83 -1.93 -12.56 3.67
N LYS A 84 -2.35 -13.80 3.38
CA LYS A 84 -2.81 -14.18 2.05
C LYS A 84 -4.25 -13.70 1.88
N ALA A 85 -4.45 -12.70 1.03
CA ALA A 85 -5.77 -12.15 0.77
C ALA A 85 -6.44 -12.86 -0.42
N HIS A 86 -5.70 -13.09 -1.49
CA HIS A 86 -6.16 -13.67 -2.75
C HIS A 86 -5.31 -14.87 -3.15
N ASP A 87 -5.86 -15.74 -4.01
CA ASP A 87 -5.11 -16.88 -4.56
C ASP A 87 -4.25 -16.49 -5.77
N ASP A 88 -4.66 -15.43 -6.48
CA ASP A 88 -3.89 -14.74 -7.53
C ASP A 88 -3.47 -13.34 -7.07
N VAL A 89 -2.80 -12.59 -7.96
CA VAL A 89 -2.29 -11.23 -7.75
C VAL A 89 -3.32 -10.32 -7.07
N CYS A 90 -2.93 -9.72 -5.95
CA CYS A 90 -3.74 -8.72 -5.25
C CYS A 90 -3.49 -7.36 -5.90
N ILE A 91 -4.37 -6.96 -6.82
CA ILE A 91 -4.16 -5.75 -7.64
C ILE A 91 -4.64 -4.48 -6.93
N ALA A 92 -5.69 -4.57 -6.12
CA ALA A 92 -6.24 -3.42 -5.42
C ALA A 92 -6.38 -3.69 -3.93
N CYS A 93 -6.13 -2.65 -3.16
CA CYS A 93 -6.32 -2.58 -1.73
C CYS A 93 -6.70 -1.13 -1.37
N LEU A 94 -7.73 -0.99 -0.55
CA LEU A 94 -8.24 0.29 -0.08
C LEU A 94 -8.52 0.19 1.41
N TRP A 95 -8.07 1.20 2.15
CA TRP A 95 -8.45 1.34 3.54
C TRP A 95 -9.85 1.93 3.62
N HIS A 96 -10.65 1.46 4.57
CA HIS A 96 -11.92 2.12 4.84
C HIS A 96 -11.67 3.56 5.37
N PRO A 97 -12.39 4.58 4.86
CA PRO A 97 -12.06 5.99 5.13
C PRO A 97 -12.38 6.46 6.56
N HIS A 98 -13.24 5.74 7.30
CA HIS A 98 -13.65 6.10 8.66
C HIS A 98 -13.16 5.10 9.71
N GLU A 99 -13.45 3.81 9.49
CA GLU A 99 -13.02 2.71 10.34
C GLU A 99 -11.58 2.27 10.03
N THR A 100 -10.70 2.34 11.03
CA THR A 100 -9.29 1.97 10.88
C THR A 100 -9.03 0.46 10.89
N SER A 101 -9.98 -0.37 11.35
CA SER A 101 -9.82 -1.84 11.31
C SER A 101 -10.06 -2.42 9.92
N LYS A 102 -10.84 -1.74 9.07
CA LYS A 102 -11.40 -2.35 7.87
C LYS A 102 -10.65 -2.02 6.59
N VAL A 103 -10.48 -3.05 5.75
CA VAL A 103 -9.77 -2.97 4.47
C VAL A 103 -10.52 -3.74 3.40
N ALA A 104 -10.61 -3.20 2.20
CA ALA A 104 -11.11 -3.90 1.02
C ALA A 104 -9.93 -4.29 0.11
N THR A 105 -9.94 -5.52 -0.41
CA THR A 105 -8.94 -6.00 -1.38
C THR A 105 -9.63 -6.59 -2.61
N ALA A 106 -8.99 -6.47 -3.77
CA ALA A 106 -9.43 -7.13 -4.99
C ALA A 106 -8.24 -7.79 -5.69
N GLY A 107 -8.47 -8.99 -6.21
CA GLY A 107 -7.47 -9.81 -6.87
C GLY A 107 -7.84 -10.19 -8.31
N TRP A 108 -6.89 -10.81 -9.00
CA TRP A 108 -7.12 -11.41 -10.32
C TRP A 108 -7.92 -12.72 -10.26
N ASP A 109 -8.13 -13.24 -9.04
CA ASP A 109 -9.07 -14.33 -8.76
C ASP A 109 -10.54 -13.93 -9.01
N GLY A 110 -10.79 -12.66 -9.37
CA GLY A 110 -12.11 -12.13 -9.68
C GLY A 110 -12.97 -11.84 -8.46
N VAL A 111 -12.37 -11.88 -7.26
CA VAL A 111 -13.09 -11.69 -5.99
C VAL A 111 -12.68 -10.37 -5.36
N ILE A 112 -13.66 -9.70 -4.72
CA ILE A 112 -13.42 -8.59 -3.80
C ILE A 112 -13.65 -9.14 -2.39
N LYS A 113 -12.66 -8.98 -1.51
CA LYS A 113 -12.72 -9.39 -0.11
C LYS A 113 -12.72 -8.17 0.80
N TYR A 114 -13.45 -8.29 1.90
CA TYR A 114 -13.53 -7.25 2.92
C TYR A 114 -13.03 -7.82 4.24
N TRP A 115 -12.14 -7.09 4.90
CA TRP A 115 -11.41 -7.49 6.09
C TRP A 115 -11.74 -6.54 7.23
N ASP A 116 -11.75 -7.06 8.46
CA ASP A 116 -11.95 -6.34 9.74
C ASP A 116 -10.86 -6.72 10.73
#